data_AF-A0A525CGB9-F1
#
_entry.id   AF-A0A525CGB9-F1
#
_cell.length_a   1.000
_cell.length_b   1.000
_cell.length_c   1.000
_cell.angle_alpha   90.00
_cell.angle_beta   90.00
_cell.angle_gamma   90.00
#
_symmetry.space_group_name_H-M   'P 1'
#
loop_
_entity.id
_entity.type
_entity.pdbx_description
1 polymer ?
#
loop_
_entity_poly.entity_id
_entity_poly.type
_entity_poly.pdbx_seq_one_letter_code
_entity_poly.pdbx_strand_id
1 'polypeptide(L)'
;MAGSDKRKMEFMLLREEVGPFLSKLGQDMEKGEMRFGENAVDVNGYNSLQVSVKDEGDLDSVRVKIKVKFPKELAKVEYKNGIFIQEVVEGEDDGDTPGPGGIPKYKTLKKRMKSDFKAIKEALEAGQFPGLEVMRSFHHDSELMVEYPGKGDEFYPAYSKAVREFVAAVENQDLAKARDAANLLEELKEACHDRYK
;
A
#
# COMPACT_ATOMS: atom_id res chain seq x y z
N MET A 1 18.66 -17.20 0.95
CA MET A 1 17.84 -16.40 1.88
C MET A 1 18.55 -15.07 2.06
N ALA A 2 18.03 -13.98 1.50
CA ALA A 2 18.57 -12.64 1.69
C ALA A 2 17.38 -11.69 1.91
N GLY A 3 17.09 -11.43 3.18
CA GLY A 3 16.04 -10.51 3.59
C GLY A 3 16.40 -9.07 3.22
N SER A 4 15.41 -8.20 3.05
CA SER A 4 15.63 -6.76 3.04
C SER A 4 16.24 -6.33 4.38
N ASP A 5 17.37 -5.63 4.37
CA ASP A 5 17.94 -5.02 5.58
C ASP A 5 17.08 -3.83 6.02
N LYS A 6 15.98 -4.12 6.71
CA LYS A 6 15.11 -3.12 7.35
C LYS A 6 15.68 -2.81 8.73
N ARG A 7 16.13 -1.57 8.94
CA ARG A 7 16.60 -1.10 10.24
C ARG A 7 15.50 -0.25 10.88
N LYS A 8 14.95 -0.76 11.99
CA LYS A 8 13.94 -0.07 12.80
C LYS A 8 14.53 0.20 14.17
N MET A 9 14.42 1.45 14.61
CA MET A 9 14.87 1.91 15.92
C MET A 9 13.76 2.70 16.59
N GLU A 10 13.65 2.55 17.90
CA GLU A 10 12.59 3.15 18.70
C GLU A 10 13.18 3.63 20.01
N PHE A 11 12.93 4.89 20.33
CA PHE A 11 13.49 5.59 21.47
C PHE A 11 12.36 6.23 22.27
N MET A 12 12.54 6.27 23.58
CA MET A 12 11.78 7.16 24.45
C MET A 12 12.72 8.30 24.84
N LEU A 13 12.31 9.53 24.53
CA LEU A 13 13.05 10.75 24.80
C LEU A 13 12.23 11.64 25.72
N LEU A 14 12.86 12.49 26.49
CA LEU A 14 12.14 13.59 27.13
C LEU A 14 11.67 14.59 26.07
N ARG A 15 10.55 15.29 26.33
CA ARG A 15 9.97 16.24 25.37
C ARG A 15 10.98 17.30 24.91
N GLU A 16 11.80 17.81 25.82
CA GLU A 16 12.83 18.80 25.53
C GLU A 16 14.01 18.24 24.70
N GLU A 17 14.23 16.93 24.73
CA GLU A 17 15.30 16.26 23.98
C GLU A 17 14.92 15.98 22.52
N VAL A 18 13.62 16.05 22.17
CA VAL A 18 13.15 15.74 20.80
C VAL A 18 13.72 16.71 19.77
N GLY A 19 13.70 18.01 20.04
CA GLY A 19 14.22 19.03 19.11
C GLY A 19 15.72 18.88 18.84
N PRO A 20 16.57 18.80 19.88
CA PRO A 20 17.99 18.48 19.73
C PRO A 20 18.25 17.16 19.02
N PHE A 21 17.46 16.11 19.32
CA PHE A 21 17.58 14.81 18.68
C PHE A 21 17.31 14.87 17.17
N LEU A 22 16.22 15.51 16.73
CA LEU A 22 15.89 15.66 15.31
C LEU A 22 16.91 16.53 14.56
N SER A 23 17.46 17.55 15.23
CA SER A 23 18.51 18.40 14.66
C SER A 23 19.79 17.61 14.41
N LYS A 24 20.21 16.79 15.38
CA LYS A 24 21.36 15.89 15.24
C LYS A 24 21.13 14.84 14.16
N LEU A 25 19.93 14.26 14.08
CA LEU A 25 19.55 13.31 13.03
C LEU A 25 19.75 13.91 11.63
N GLY A 26 19.35 15.17 11.42
CA GLY A 26 19.56 15.87 10.15
C GLY A 26 21.05 16.03 9.79
N GLN A 27 21.87 16.45 10.76
CA GLN A 27 23.33 16.61 10.57
C GLN A 27 24.03 15.28 10.27
N ASP A 28 23.58 14.21 10.90
CA ASP A 28 24.11 12.86 10.70
C ASP A 28 23.72 12.34 9.30
N MET A 29 22.49 12.60 8.84
CA MET A 29 22.07 12.29 7.48
C MET A 29 22.85 13.03 6.40
N GLU A 30 23.19 14.30 6.62
CA GLU A 30 24.04 15.08 5.69
C GLU A 30 25.42 14.44 5.49
N LYS A 31 25.91 13.70 6.48
CA LYS A 31 27.19 12.97 6.45
C LYS A 31 27.06 11.55 5.89
N GLY A 32 25.85 11.10 5.55
CA GLY A 32 25.58 9.76 5.07
C GLY A 32 25.66 8.66 6.14
N GLU A 33 25.74 9.03 7.42
CA GLU A 33 25.84 8.09 8.54
C GLU A 33 24.96 8.57 9.70
N MET A 34 23.93 7.81 10.05
CA MET A 34 23.11 8.08 11.23
C MET A 34 23.69 7.44 12.48
N ARG A 35 23.96 8.25 13.51
CA ARG A 35 24.50 7.76 14.78
C ARG A 35 23.46 7.75 15.87
N PHE A 36 23.24 6.59 16.45
CA PHE A 36 22.27 6.33 17.50
C PHE A 36 22.94 5.66 18.70
N GLY A 37 23.37 6.48 19.67
CA GLY A 37 24.20 6.00 20.78
C GLY A 37 25.55 5.48 20.26
N GLU A 38 25.90 4.24 20.58
CA GLU A 38 27.11 3.56 20.09
C GLU A 38 26.93 2.91 18.70
N ASN A 39 25.70 2.88 18.17
CA ASN A 39 25.41 2.25 16.88
C ASN A 39 25.44 3.29 15.76
N ALA A 40 26.24 3.02 14.72
CA ALA A 40 26.26 3.79 13.48
C ALA A 40 25.55 3.03 12.36
N VAL A 41 24.71 3.74 11.62
CA VAL A 41 23.95 3.21 10.47
C VAL A 41 24.35 4.02 9.25
N ASP A 42 25.08 3.41 8.32
CA ASP A 42 25.24 3.97 6.97
C ASP A 42 23.86 4.12 6.33
N VAL A 43 23.55 5.33 5.86
CA VAL A 43 22.27 5.67 5.24
C VAL A 43 22.40 5.98 3.75
N ASN A 44 23.54 5.73 3.13
CA ASN A 44 23.66 5.93 1.70
C ASN A 44 22.80 4.91 0.94
N GLY A 45 21.98 5.41 0.03
CA GLY A 45 21.15 4.59 -0.82
C GLY A 45 19.87 4.07 -0.16
N TYR A 46 19.37 4.65 0.94
CA TYR A 46 18.01 4.32 1.41
C TYR A 46 16.96 4.72 0.36
N ASN A 47 15.85 3.96 0.27
CA ASN A 47 14.69 4.30 -0.56
C ASN A 47 13.58 4.98 0.24
N SER A 48 13.55 4.78 1.57
CA SER A 48 12.57 5.40 2.45
C SER A 48 13.14 5.60 3.85
N LEU A 49 12.90 6.79 4.39
CA LEU A 49 13.09 7.13 5.79
C LEU A 49 11.74 7.56 6.38
N GLN A 50 11.37 7.01 7.54
CA GLN A 50 10.18 7.42 8.29
C GLN A 50 10.58 7.79 9.71
N VAL A 51 10.22 9.01 10.12
CA VAL A 51 10.33 9.50 11.50
C VAL A 51 8.92 9.67 12.05
N SER A 52 8.62 9.03 13.17
CA SER A 52 7.33 9.15 13.86
C SER A 52 7.58 9.64 15.28
N VAL A 53 7.01 10.79 15.62
CA VAL A 53 7.02 11.37 16.95
C VAL A 53 5.62 11.24 17.52
N LYS A 54 5.48 10.61 18.69
CA LYS A 54 4.20 10.41 19.37
C LYS A 54 4.30 10.83 20.83
N ASP A 55 3.40 11.72 21.21
CA ASP A 55 3.14 12.09 22.59
C ASP A 55 2.22 11.01 23.20
N GLU A 56 2.70 10.29 24.21
CA GLU A 56 1.93 9.20 24.84
C GLU A 56 1.15 9.66 26.09
N GLY A 57 1.17 10.96 26.41
CA GLY A 57 0.41 11.52 27.53
C GLY A 57 0.98 11.19 28.92
N ASP A 58 2.14 10.52 28.98
CA ASP A 58 2.90 10.26 30.21
C ASP A 58 3.89 11.41 30.45
N LEU A 59 3.94 11.89 31.70
CA LEU A 59 4.12 13.30 32.11
C LEU A 59 5.28 14.12 31.51
N ASP A 60 6.30 13.55 30.87
CA ASP A 60 7.36 14.32 30.19
C ASP A 60 8.06 13.56 29.04
N SER A 61 7.50 12.42 28.58
CA SER A 61 8.17 11.55 27.61
C SER A 61 7.47 11.51 26.25
N VAL A 62 8.27 11.49 25.18
CA VAL A 62 7.83 11.42 23.79
C VAL A 62 8.49 10.21 23.14
N ARG A 63 7.69 9.39 22.47
CA ARG A 63 8.18 8.25 21.71
C ARG A 63 8.61 8.71 20.33
N VAL A 64 9.87 8.46 19.97
CA VAL A 64 10.40 8.71 18.64
C VAL A 64 10.82 7.41 17.99
N LYS A 65 10.25 7.12 16.81
CA LYS A 65 10.49 5.91 16.04
C LYS A 65 11.09 6.27 14.70
N ILE A 66 12.22 5.66 14.37
CA ILE A 66 12.91 5.85 13.08
C ILE A 66 12.94 4.52 12.35
N LYS A 67 12.51 4.54 11.08
CA LYS A 67 12.60 3.39 10.18
C LYS A 67 13.36 3.79 8.92
N VAL A 68 14.39 3.03 8.56
CA VAL A 68 15.17 3.19 7.33
C VAL A 68 15.01 1.94 6.48
N LYS A 69 14.74 2.12 5.19
CA LYS A 69 14.59 1.03 4.22
C LYS A 69 15.57 1.23 3.07
N PHE A 70 16.25 0.17 2.67
CA PHE A 70 17.16 0.16 1.52
C PHE A 70 16.53 -0.57 0.33
N PRO A 71 16.83 -0.15 -0.92
CA PRO A 71 16.41 -0.82 -2.14
C PRO A 71 17.07 -2.20 -2.24
N LYS A 72 16.32 -3.19 -2.73
CA LYS A 72 16.87 -4.47 -3.16
C LYS A 72 17.38 -4.34 -4.60
N GLU A 73 18.50 -5.00 -4.92
CA GLU A 73 18.91 -5.17 -6.32
C GLU A 73 17.79 -5.86 -7.12
N LEU A 74 17.53 -5.34 -8.32
CA LEU A 74 16.36 -5.67 -9.15
C LEU A 74 16.43 -7.11 -9.71
N ALA A 75 15.46 -7.94 -9.35
CA ALA A 75 15.28 -9.28 -9.94
C ALA A 75 14.59 -9.20 -11.31
N LYS A 76 15.05 -10.04 -12.25
CA LYS A 76 14.58 -10.14 -13.65
C LYS A 76 13.15 -10.69 -13.72
N VAL A 77 12.37 -10.18 -14.68
CA VAL A 77 10.97 -10.58 -14.96
C VAL A 77 10.93 -11.73 -15.97
N GLU A 78 10.13 -12.79 -15.72
CA GLU A 78 9.79 -13.82 -16.70
C GLU A 78 8.28 -14.18 -16.68
N TYR A 79 7.76 -14.57 -17.84
CA TYR A 79 6.36 -15.00 -18.05
C TYR A 79 6.27 -16.52 -18.24
N LYS A 80 5.40 -17.21 -17.49
CA LYS A 80 5.04 -18.62 -17.76
C LYS A 80 3.52 -18.86 -17.66
N ASN A 81 2.99 -19.54 -18.67
CA ASN A 81 1.62 -20.07 -18.75
C ASN A 81 0.48 -19.07 -18.47
N GLY A 82 0.63 -17.81 -18.88
CA GLY A 82 -0.44 -16.80 -18.73
C GLY A 82 -0.75 -16.39 -17.28
N ILE A 83 0.02 -16.88 -16.31
CA ILE A 83 -0.03 -16.47 -14.91
C ILE A 83 1.05 -15.42 -14.72
N PHE A 84 0.68 -14.24 -14.23
CA PHE A 84 1.63 -13.25 -13.77
C PHE A 84 2.25 -13.75 -12.47
N ILE A 85 3.40 -14.40 -12.57
CA ILE A 85 4.20 -14.77 -11.40
C ILE A 85 5.12 -13.59 -11.14
N GLN A 86 4.60 -12.55 -10.48
CA GLN A 86 5.49 -11.70 -9.72
C GLN A 86 6.00 -12.56 -8.59
N GLU A 87 7.26 -13.00 -8.66
CA GLU A 87 7.93 -13.39 -7.43
C GLU A 87 8.01 -12.08 -6.62
N VAL A 88 7.04 -11.91 -5.73
CA VAL A 88 6.89 -10.73 -4.91
C VAL A 88 8.14 -10.72 -4.04
N VAL A 89 9.15 -9.96 -4.47
CA VAL A 89 10.35 -9.78 -3.70
C VAL A 89 9.92 -9.00 -2.47
N GLU A 90 9.69 -9.73 -1.38
CA GLU A 90 9.13 -9.26 -0.11
C GLU A 90 9.65 -7.86 0.23
N GLY A 91 8.76 -6.89 0.11
CA GLY A 91 8.96 -5.51 0.51
C GLY A 91 7.97 -5.20 1.59
N GLU A 92 8.32 -5.50 2.85
CA GLU A 92 7.45 -5.25 4.00
C GLU A 92 7.22 -3.73 4.23
N ASP A 93 6.19 -3.19 3.57
CA ASP A 93 5.14 -2.47 4.30
C ASP A 93 4.56 -3.45 5.32
N ASP A 94 4.28 -3.01 6.55
CA ASP A 94 3.86 -3.82 7.71
C ASP A 94 2.48 -4.54 7.49
N GLY A 95 2.40 -5.39 6.46
CA GLY A 95 1.17 -5.98 5.93
C GLY A 95 1.38 -6.96 4.78
N ASP A 96 2.60 -7.22 4.30
CA ASP A 96 2.84 -8.00 3.07
C ASP A 96 3.43 -9.40 3.30
N THR A 97 3.01 -10.07 4.37
CA THR A 97 3.15 -11.54 4.43
C THR A 97 1.96 -12.13 3.68
N PRO A 98 2.16 -13.01 2.69
CA PRO A 98 1.06 -13.81 2.15
C PRO A 98 0.31 -14.48 3.31
N GLY A 99 -1.01 -14.47 3.26
CA GLY A 99 -1.81 -15.35 4.09
C GLY A 99 -1.49 -16.82 3.80
N PRO A 100 -1.99 -17.76 4.61
CA PRO A 100 -1.86 -19.18 4.32
C PRO A 100 -2.29 -19.45 2.86
N GLY A 101 -1.42 -20.10 2.08
CA GLY A 101 -1.73 -20.48 0.69
C GLY A 101 -1.29 -19.49 -0.41
N GLY A 102 -0.51 -18.45 -0.11
CA GLY A 102 0.01 -17.52 -1.14
C GLY A 102 -0.97 -16.41 -1.55
N ILE A 103 -2.12 -16.32 -0.86
CA ILE A 103 -3.12 -15.28 -1.07
C ILE A 103 -2.69 -14.00 -0.32
N PRO A 104 -2.71 -12.81 -0.95
CA PRO A 104 -2.46 -11.55 -0.26
C PRO A 104 -3.29 -11.35 1.02
N LYS A 105 -2.79 -10.60 2.01
CA LYS A 105 -3.64 -10.20 3.14
C LYS A 105 -4.75 -9.26 2.66
N TYR A 106 -5.98 -9.48 3.12
CA TYR A 106 -7.16 -8.66 2.75
C TYR A 106 -6.93 -7.15 2.89
N LYS A 107 -6.22 -6.72 3.93
CA LYS A 107 -5.89 -5.30 4.17
C LYS A 107 -5.02 -4.72 3.06
N THR A 108 -4.03 -5.47 2.60
CA THR A 108 -3.10 -5.07 1.54
C THR A 108 -3.81 -5.01 0.20
N LEU A 109 -4.62 -6.02 -0.08
CA LEU A 109 -5.52 -6.06 -1.24
C LEU A 109 -6.41 -4.81 -1.30
N LYS A 110 -7.15 -4.51 -0.23
CA LYS A 110 -8.01 -3.32 -0.17
C LYS A 110 -7.24 -2.00 -0.33
N LYS A 111 -5.98 -1.93 0.12
CA LYS A 111 -5.13 -0.73 -0.03
C LYS A 111 -4.73 -0.52 -1.48
N ARG A 112 -4.33 -1.59 -2.19
CA ARG A 112 -4.00 -1.54 -3.64
C ARG A 112 -5.25 -1.18 -4.45
N MET A 113 -6.36 -1.89 -4.24
CA MET A 113 -7.64 -1.58 -4.88
C MET A 113 -8.08 -0.12 -4.69
N LYS A 114 -7.91 0.44 -3.49
CA LYS A 114 -8.25 1.85 -3.22
C LYS A 114 -7.38 2.81 -4.05
N SER A 115 -6.10 2.51 -4.21
CA SER A 115 -5.18 3.30 -5.02
C SER A 115 -5.56 3.23 -6.50
N ASP A 116 -5.77 2.02 -7.01
CA ASP A 116 -6.14 1.79 -8.41
C ASP A 116 -7.49 2.43 -8.75
N PHE A 117 -8.47 2.29 -7.85
CA PHE A 117 -9.78 2.90 -8.04
C PHE A 117 -9.74 4.43 -8.03
N LYS A 118 -8.85 5.04 -7.23
CA LYS A 118 -8.62 6.50 -7.27
C LYS A 118 -8.07 6.93 -8.63
N ALA A 119 -7.07 6.22 -9.14
CA ALA A 119 -6.49 6.50 -10.46
C ALA A 119 -7.52 6.30 -11.58
N ILE A 120 -8.38 5.29 -11.47
CA ILE A 120 -9.50 5.06 -12.39
C ILE A 120 -10.45 6.24 -12.39
N LYS A 121 -10.91 6.71 -11.22
CA LYS A 121 -11.83 7.86 -11.14
C LYS A 121 -11.21 9.13 -11.74
N GLU A 122 -9.95 9.41 -11.41
CA GLU A 122 -9.23 10.58 -11.95
C GLU A 122 -9.13 10.53 -13.49
N ALA A 123 -8.83 9.36 -14.07
CA ALA A 123 -8.79 9.20 -15.53
C ALA A 123 -10.18 9.42 -16.16
N LEU A 124 -11.22 8.80 -15.59
CA LEU A 124 -12.59 8.92 -16.10
C LEU A 124 -13.12 10.36 -16.00
N GLU A 125 -12.81 11.09 -14.92
CA GLU A 125 -13.13 12.51 -14.76
C GLU A 125 -12.45 13.37 -15.82
N ALA A 126 -11.18 13.07 -16.14
CA ALA A 126 -10.43 13.69 -17.23
C ALA A 126 -10.93 13.31 -18.64
N GLY A 127 -11.94 12.42 -18.75
CA GLY A 127 -12.49 11.97 -20.02
C GLY A 127 -11.59 10.96 -20.74
N GLN A 128 -10.74 10.27 -19.99
CA GLN A 128 -9.80 9.27 -20.49
C GLN A 128 -10.11 7.91 -19.89
N PHE A 129 -9.65 6.85 -20.55
CA PHE A 129 -9.67 5.51 -19.96
C PHE A 129 -8.48 5.36 -19.00
N PRO A 130 -8.65 4.59 -17.91
CA PRO A 130 -7.54 4.23 -17.04
C PRO A 130 -6.45 3.47 -17.82
N GLY A 131 -5.20 3.59 -17.35
CA GLY A 131 -4.09 2.82 -17.92
C GLY A 131 -4.36 1.31 -17.82
N LEU A 132 -3.94 0.57 -18.84
CA LEU A 132 -4.14 -0.88 -18.95
C LEU A 132 -3.68 -1.65 -17.71
N GLU A 133 -2.54 -1.25 -17.13
CA GLU A 133 -1.98 -1.89 -15.94
C GLU A 133 -2.85 -1.66 -14.69
N VAL A 134 -3.37 -0.44 -14.51
CA VAL A 134 -4.27 -0.08 -13.41
C VAL A 134 -5.58 -0.86 -13.54
N MET A 135 -6.11 -0.99 -14.76
CA MET A 135 -7.34 -1.74 -15.02
C MET A 135 -7.16 -3.24 -14.75
N ARG A 136 -6.03 -3.83 -15.17
CA ARG A 136 -5.71 -5.24 -14.90
C ARG A 136 -5.54 -5.52 -13.41
N SER A 137 -4.79 -4.66 -12.71
CA SER A 137 -4.58 -4.76 -11.27
C SER A 137 -5.91 -4.69 -10.52
N PHE A 138 -6.74 -3.68 -10.83
CA PHE A 138 -8.05 -3.51 -10.20
C PHE A 138 -9.00 -4.69 -10.47
N HIS A 139 -9.05 -5.20 -11.71
CA HIS A 139 -9.89 -6.35 -12.05
C HIS A 139 -9.48 -7.60 -11.27
N HIS A 140 -8.19 -7.94 -11.33
CA HIS A 140 -7.65 -9.11 -10.63
C HIS A 140 -7.89 -9.03 -9.11
N ASP A 141 -7.63 -7.86 -8.53
CA ASP A 141 -7.86 -7.67 -7.10
C ASP A 141 -9.33 -7.74 -6.72
N SER A 142 -10.23 -7.29 -7.61
CA SER A 142 -11.67 -7.37 -7.41
C SER A 142 -12.17 -8.80 -7.41
N GLU A 143 -11.64 -9.65 -8.30
CA GLU A 143 -11.92 -11.10 -8.32
C GLU A 143 -11.44 -11.77 -7.04
N LEU A 144 -10.22 -11.44 -6.60
CA LEU A 144 -9.67 -12.00 -5.36
C LEU A 144 -10.44 -11.52 -4.12
N MET A 145 -10.89 -10.27 -4.09
CA MET A 145 -11.54 -9.67 -2.92
C MET A 145 -12.85 -10.37 -2.55
N VAL A 146 -13.59 -10.88 -3.52
CA VAL A 146 -14.86 -11.57 -3.29
C VAL A 146 -14.70 -13.02 -2.82
N GLU A 147 -13.47 -13.53 -2.77
CA GLU A 147 -13.17 -14.86 -2.21
C GLU A 147 -12.95 -14.83 -0.69
N TYR A 148 -12.85 -13.65 -0.06
CA TYR A 148 -12.64 -13.55 1.40
C TYR A 148 -13.98 -13.63 2.15
N PRO A 149 -14.23 -14.67 2.95
CA PRO A 149 -15.49 -14.81 3.67
C PRO A 149 -15.62 -13.81 4.82
N GLY A 150 -16.86 -13.42 5.14
CA GLY A 150 -17.20 -12.56 6.27
C GLY A 150 -16.77 -11.10 6.08
N LYS A 151 -16.63 -10.63 4.83
CA LYS A 151 -16.18 -9.27 4.50
C LYS A 151 -17.20 -8.47 3.69
N GLY A 152 -18.45 -8.94 3.68
CA GLY A 152 -19.57 -8.31 2.99
C GLY A 152 -20.20 -9.22 1.95
N ASP A 153 -20.26 -10.52 2.24
CA ASP A 153 -20.59 -11.60 1.29
C ASP A 153 -21.93 -11.36 0.56
N GLU A 154 -22.90 -10.72 1.21
CA GLU A 154 -24.18 -10.35 0.60
C GLU A 154 -24.06 -9.31 -0.53
N PHE A 155 -22.98 -8.50 -0.53
CA PHE A 155 -22.69 -7.49 -1.54
C PHE A 155 -21.85 -8.03 -2.71
N TYR A 156 -21.18 -9.17 -2.55
CA TYR A 156 -20.27 -9.73 -3.56
C TYR A 156 -20.93 -10.00 -4.91
N PRO A 157 -22.15 -10.59 -4.99
CA PRO A 157 -22.77 -10.84 -6.29
C PRO A 157 -23.02 -9.55 -7.10
N ALA A 158 -23.49 -8.49 -6.43
CA ALA A 158 -23.74 -7.19 -7.07
C ALA A 158 -22.43 -6.51 -7.47
N TYR A 159 -21.42 -6.55 -6.60
CA TYR A 159 -20.10 -6.00 -6.86
C TYR A 159 -19.42 -6.68 -8.06
N SER A 160 -19.35 -8.02 -8.09
CA SER A 160 -18.73 -8.76 -9.20
C SER A 160 -19.45 -8.55 -10.54
N LYS A 161 -20.77 -8.28 -10.51
CA LYS A 161 -21.50 -7.87 -11.72
C LYS A 161 -21.05 -6.49 -12.19
N ALA A 162 -21.00 -5.50 -11.31
CA ALA A 162 -20.58 -4.14 -11.65
C ALA A 162 -19.12 -4.08 -12.15
N VAL A 163 -18.21 -4.88 -11.58
CA VAL A 163 -16.82 -4.99 -12.06
C VAL A 163 -16.75 -5.52 -13.50
N ARG A 164 -17.54 -6.54 -13.83
CA ARG A 164 -17.59 -7.08 -15.20
C ARG A 164 -18.18 -6.08 -16.19
N GLU A 165 -19.22 -5.36 -15.81
CA GLU A 165 -19.82 -4.30 -16.63
C GLU A 165 -18.82 -3.15 -16.86
N PHE A 166 -18.06 -2.79 -15.83
CA PHE A 166 -16.99 -1.79 -15.93
C PHE A 166 -15.88 -2.22 -16.88
N VAL A 167 -15.36 -3.44 -16.76
CA VAL A 167 -14.34 -3.98 -17.67
C VAL A 167 -14.84 -4.00 -19.11
N ALA A 168 -16.05 -4.53 -19.33
CA ALA A 168 -16.65 -4.57 -20.66
C ALA A 168 -16.82 -3.15 -21.25
N ALA A 169 -17.17 -2.15 -20.45
CA ALA A 169 -17.28 -0.77 -20.90
C ALA A 169 -15.91 -0.19 -21.32
N VAL A 170 -14.85 -0.47 -20.56
CA VAL A 170 -13.48 -0.05 -20.90
C VAL A 170 -12.99 -0.76 -22.17
N GLU A 171 -13.23 -2.06 -22.31
CA GLU A 171 -12.86 -2.83 -23.51
C GLU A 171 -13.59 -2.36 -24.78
N ASN A 172 -14.87 -2.01 -24.64
CA ASN A 172 -15.66 -1.46 -25.75
C ASN A 172 -15.42 0.05 -25.98
N GLN A 173 -14.50 0.66 -25.23
CA GLN A 173 -14.21 2.09 -25.28
C GLN A 173 -15.47 2.98 -25.09
N ASP A 174 -16.40 2.52 -24.25
CA ASP A 174 -17.63 3.25 -23.90
C ASP A 174 -17.41 4.04 -22.61
N LEU A 175 -16.97 5.29 -22.75
CA LEU A 175 -16.61 6.15 -21.62
C LEU A 175 -17.81 6.49 -20.72
N ALA A 176 -19.01 6.62 -21.29
CA ALA A 176 -20.22 6.91 -20.53
C ALA A 176 -20.57 5.71 -19.64
N LYS A 177 -20.63 4.51 -20.22
CA LYS A 177 -20.86 3.28 -19.44
C LYS A 177 -19.75 3.01 -18.42
N ALA A 178 -18.49 3.33 -18.75
CA ALA A 178 -17.39 3.16 -17.81
C ALA A 178 -17.54 4.07 -16.58
N ARG A 179 -17.98 5.32 -16.77
CA ARG A 179 -18.29 6.25 -15.68
C ARG A 179 -19.47 5.77 -14.83
N ASP A 180 -20.56 5.34 -15.47
CA ASP A 180 -21.75 4.85 -14.77
C ASP A 180 -21.41 3.61 -13.92
N ALA A 181 -20.66 2.66 -14.48
CA ALA A 181 -20.22 1.47 -13.76
C ALA A 181 -19.24 1.80 -12.62
N ALA A 182 -18.33 2.75 -12.81
CA ALA A 182 -17.44 3.22 -11.74
C ALA A 182 -18.21 3.88 -10.59
N ASN A 183 -19.25 4.66 -10.88
CA ASN A 183 -20.11 5.25 -9.86
C ASN A 183 -20.88 4.17 -9.10
N LEU A 184 -21.45 3.19 -9.80
CA LEU A 184 -22.11 2.05 -9.17
C LEU A 184 -21.17 1.26 -8.23
N LEU A 185 -19.91 1.07 -8.63
CA LEU A 185 -18.90 0.43 -7.77
C LEU A 185 -18.65 1.22 -6.48
N GLU A 186 -18.66 2.55 -6.55
CA GLU A 186 -18.51 3.42 -5.38
C GLU A 186 -19.74 3.33 -4.46
N GLU A 187 -20.95 3.36 -5.01
CA GLU A 187 -22.20 3.22 -4.26
C GLU A 187 -22.28 1.86 -3.54
N LEU A 188 -21.94 0.77 -4.22
CA LEU A 188 -21.91 -0.57 -3.62
C LEU A 188 -20.88 -0.67 -2.49
N LYS A 189 -19.71 -0.05 -2.67
CA LYS A 189 -18.68 0.05 -1.64
C LYS A 189 -19.19 0.81 -0.41
N GLU A 190 -19.86 1.95 -0.61
CA GLU A 190 -20.42 2.76 0.47
C GLU A 190 -21.52 2.03 1.22
N ALA A 191 -22.47 1.41 0.50
CA ALA A 191 -23.53 0.60 1.11
C ALA A 191 -22.98 -0.55 1.98
N CYS A 192 -21.95 -1.24 1.50
CA CYS A 192 -21.27 -2.28 2.27
C CYS A 192 -20.55 -1.69 3.50
N HIS A 193 -19.81 -0.60 3.34
CA HIS A 193 -19.08 0.01 4.44
C HIS A 193 -19.99 0.61 5.51
N ASP A 194 -21.13 1.18 5.14
CA ASP A 194 -22.07 1.75 6.11
C ASP A 194 -22.82 0.68 6.90
N ARG A 195 -23.02 -0.51 6.33
CA ARG A 195 -23.62 -1.65 7.03
C ARG A 195 -22.67 -2.37 7.98
N TYR A 196 -21.37 -2.35 7.71
CA TYR A 196 -20.36 -3.12 8.45
C TYR A 196 -19.25 -2.26 9.10
N LYS A 197 -19.48 -0.93 9.23
CA LYS A 197 -18.54 0.02 9.85
C LYS A 197 -18.38 -0.18 11.35
#